data_AF-A0A3A8GET2-F1
#
_entry.id   AF-A0A3A8GET2-F1
#
_cell.length_a   1.000
_cell.length_b   1.000
_cell.length_c   1.000
_cell.angle_alpha   90.00
_cell.angle_beta   90.00
_cell.angle_gamma   90.00
#
_symmetry.space_group_name_H-M   'P 1'
#
loop_
_entity.id
_entity.type
_entity.pdbx_description
1 polymer ?
#
loop_
_entity_poly.entity_id
_entity_poly.type
_entity_poly.pdbx_seq_one_letter_code
_entity_poly.pdbx_strand_id
1 'polypeptide(L)'
;MFPLPSQVLRQREGLLADTPFPLLLHALMVEERTCTLELKVRQREKRITFEDGAPVACNSNLLHETLGKYLVEKGRLTEGDYQKSLAESVSSGMQLGGLLVQKGLISPFDLYKQLQANLAHKLLDCFRWTEAKYRLIADVEHPDATVRANTAQLILTGVSTQLPFDTVATHFTFTDDRRFGQMPGVESAPKLSSKDARLFQALRQRPTFNELLERTGFDMDSVLRRLYALCLLGVAGFAEDVDARAEELARKAPAAPVPAP
;
A
#
# COMPACT_ATOMS: atom_id res chain seq x y z
N MET A 1 -13.41 -1.10 -14.91
CA MET A 1 -12.37 -0.55 -14.01
C MET A 1 -12.75 -0.92 -12.57
N PHE A 2 -11.82 -0.82 -11.62
CA PHE A 2 -12.01 -1.19 -10.21
C PHE A 2 -13.33 -0.64 -9.61
N PRO A 3 -13.94 -1.36 -8.65
CA PRO A 3 -15.10 -0.84 -7.92
C PRO A 3 -14.76 0.44 -7.17
N LEU A 4 -15.76 1.29 -6.91
CA LEU A 4 -15.55 2.51 -6.13
C LEU A 4 -15.06 2.17 -4.71
N PRO A 5 -14.14 2.95 -4.12
CA PRO A 5 -13.68 2.78 -2.73
C PRO A 5 -14.80 2.55 -1.71
N SER A 6 -15.84 3.38 -1.73
CA SER A 6 -17.02 3.23 -0.87
C SER A 6 -17.77 1.91 -1.09
N GLN A 7 -17.82 1.36 -2.31
CA GLN A 7 -18.44 0.07 -2.59
C GLN A 7 -17.62 -1.08 -2.02
N VAL A 8 -16.28 -1.02 -2.15
CA VAL A 8 -15.36 -2.00 -1.57
C VAL A 8 -15.57 -2.11 -0.05
N LEU A 9 -15.67 -0.97 0.64
CA LEU A 9 -15.79 -0.94 2.10
C LEU A 9 -17.20 -1.21 2.64
N ARG A 10 -18.23 -1.35 1.79
CA ARG A 10 -19.55 -1.83 2.24
C ARG A 10 -19.47 -3.26 2.76
N GLN A 11 -18.63 -4.08 2.16
CA GLN A 11 -18.38 -5.44 2.60
C GLN A 11 -17.36 -5.42 3.75
N ARG A 12 -17.83 -5.74 4.96
CA ARG A 12 -16.98 -5.74 6.16
C ARG A 12 -16.15 -7.00 6.33
N GLU A 13 -16.46 -8.08 5.61
CA GLU A 13 -15.68 -9.32 5.64
C GLU A 13 -15.78 -10.08 4.30
N GLY A 14 -14.73 -10.81 3.95
CA GLY A 14 -14.66 -11.54 2.69
C GLY A 14 -13.34 -12.29 2.50
N LEU A 15 -13.02 -12.64 1.26
CA LEU A 15 -11.76 -13.28 0.87
C LEU A 15 -10.89 -12.30 0.07
N LEU A 16 -9.58 -12.37 0.28
CA LEU A 16 -8.62 -11.61 -0.52
C LEU A 16 -8.54 -12.09 -1.98
N ALA A 17 -9.08 -13.26 -2.30
CA ALA A 17 -9.19 -13.75 -3.67
C ALA A 17 -10.18 -12.90 -4.47
N ASP A 18 -11.27 -12.46 -3.82
CA ASP A 18 -12.31 -11.62 -4.42
C ASP A 18 -12.01 -10.12 -4.27
N THR A 19 -11.47 -9.72 -3.11
CA THR A 19 -11.11 -8.32 -2.81
C THR A 19 -9.62 -8.26 -2.46
N PRO A 20 -8.72 -8.16 -3.45
CA PRO A 20 -7.29 -8.25 -3.22
C PRO A 20 -6.80 -7.15 -2.26
N PHE A 21 -5.80 -7.49 -1.45
CA PHE A 21 -5.24 -6.59 -0.44
C PHE A 21 -4.93 -5.16 -0.94
N PRO A 22 -4.29 -4.93 -2.11
CA PRO A 22 -4.10 -3.58 -2.62
C PRO A 22 -5.40 -2.79 -2.84
N LEU A 23 -6.50 -3.46 -3.25
CA LEU A 23 -7.80 -2.83 -3.43
C LEU A 23 -8.39 -2.38 -2.09
N LEU A 24 -8.27 -3.19 -1.04
CA LEU A 24 -8.65 -2.80 0.33
C LEU A 24 -7.81 -1.62 0.83
N LEU A 25 -6.48 -1.67 0.66
CA LEU A 25 -5.59 -0.57 1.05
C LEU A 25 -5.97 0.74 0.35
N HIS A 26 -6.21 0.68 -0.96
CA HIS A 26 -6.63 1.84 -1.73
C HIS A 26 -7.97 2.39 -1.23
N ALA A 27 -8.95 1.50 -1.02
CA ALA A 27 -10.26 1.92 -0.57
C ALA A 27 -10.22 2.58 0.82
N LEU A 28 -9.47 2.00 1.77
CA LEU A 28 -9.26 2.57 3.10
C LEU A 28 -8.57 3.94 3.03
N MET A 29 -7.56 4.08 2.17
CA MET A 29 -6.83 5.34 1.96
C MET A 29 -7.73 6.45 1.42
N VAL A 30 -8.52 6.17 0.38
CA VAL A 30 -9.38 7.19 -0.26
C VAL A 30 -10.56 7.59 0.62
N GLU A 31 -11.12 6.64 1.38
CA GLU A 31 -12.25 6.88 2.29
C GLU A 31 -11.80 7.33 3.68
N GLU A 32 -10.49 7.54 3.89
CA GLU A 32 -9.86 8.00 5.13
C GLU A 32 -10.36 7.24 6.36
N ARG A 33 -10.56 5.92 6.25
CA ARG A 33 -11.18 5.14 7.34
C ARG A 33 -10.18 4.82 8.45
N THR A 34 -10.56 5.16 9.67
CA THR A 34 -9.93 4.66 10.90
C THR A 34 -10.59 3.35 11.30
N CYS A 35 -9.84 2.24 11.28
CA CYS A 35 -10.37 0.90 11.56
C CYS A 35 -9.24 -0.12 11.78
N THR A 36 -9.60 -1.36 12.13
CA THR A 36 -8.68 -2.51 12.11
C THR A 36 -9.06 -3.47 10.99
N LEU A 37 -8.10 -3.82 10.14
CA LEU A 37 -8.20 -4.91 9.17
C LEU A 37 -7.57 -6.16 9.76
N GLU A 38 -8.39 -7.17 10.02
CA GLU A 38 -7.92 -8.51 10.37
C GLU A 38 -7.75 -9.34 9.10
N LEU A 39 -6.61 -10.02 8.98
CA LEU A 39 -6.33 -10.98 7.93
C LEU A 39 -6.02 -12.33 8.58
N LYS A 40 -6.64 -13.40 8.08
CA LYS A 40 -6.41 -14.76 8.58
C LYS A 40 -6.27 -15.77 7.45
N VAL A 41 -5.15 -16.50 7.45
CA VAL A 41 -4.90 -17.62 6.52
C VAL A 41 -4.28 -18.79 7.29
N ARG A 42 -5.03 -19.90 7.38
CA ARG A 42 -4.65 -21.08 8.20
C ARG A 42 -4.34 -20.64 9.64
N GLN A 43 -3.10 -20.84 10.10
CA GLN A 43 -2.60 -20.47 11.42
C GLN A 43 -1.92 -19.08 11.45
N ARG A 44 -1.88 -18.35 10.34
CA ARG A 44 -1.27 -17.02 10.26
C ARG A 44 -2.35 -15.96 10.41
N GLU A 45 -2.08 -14.96 11.23
CA GLU A 45 -2.99 -13.84 11.44
C GLU A 45 -2.24 -12.51 11.53
N LYS A 46 -2.88 -11.47 11.01
CA LYS A 46 -2.43 -10.09 11.12
C LYS A 46 -3.60 -9.19 11.47
N ARG A 47 -3.39 -8.23 12.37
CA ARG A 47 -4.32 -7.14 12.66
C ARG A 47 -3.62 -5.84 12.34
N ILE A 48 -4.09 -5.15 11.32
CA ILE A 48 -3.52 -3.90 10.82
C ILE A 48 -4.43 -2.77 11.26
N THR A 49 -3.90 -1.82 12.02
CA THR A 49 -4.64 -0.63 12.43
C THR A 49 -4.41 0.50 11.44
N PHE A 50 -5.50 1.14 11.05
CA PHE A 50 -5.54 2.29 10.16
C PHE A 50 -6.05 3.51 10.91
N GLU A 51 -5.46 4.65 10.62
CA GLU A 51 -5.87 5.97 11.07
C GLU A 51 -5.89 6.89 9.85
N ASP A 52 -7.02 7.57 9.62
CA ASP A 52 -7.34 8.36 8.41
C ASP A 52 -6.84 7.69 7.13
N GLY A 53 -7.17 6.40 6.98
CA GLY A 53 -6.82 5.59 5.81
C GLY A 53 -5.36 5.15 5.68
N ALA A 54 -4.49 5.50 6.62
CA ALA A 54 -3.08 5.10 6.62
C ALA A 54 -2.80 4.00 7.65
N PRO A 55 -2.04 2.94 7.30
CA PRO A 55 -1.58 1.96 8.27
C PRO A 55 -0.65 2.59 9.29
N VAL A 56 -0.95 2.42 10.57
CA VAL A 56 -0.17 2.96 11.70
C VAL A 56 0.39 1.87 12.62
N ALA A 57 -0.21 0.68 12.62
CA ALA A 57 0.28 -0.45 13.38
C ALA A 57 -0.05 -1.77 12.69
N CYS A 58 0.73 -2.81 12.99
CA CYS A 58 0.45 -4.18 12.56
C CYS A 58 0.91 -5.17 13.63
N ASN A 59 -0.06 -5.83 14.27
CA ASN A 59 0.19 -7.01 15.10
C ASN A 59 0.17 -8.26 14.22
N SER A 60 1.16 -9.14 14.39
CA SER A 60 1.33 -10.35 13.59
C SER A 60 1.78 -11.48 14.49
N ASN A 61 1.25 -12.69 14.27
CA ASN A 61 1.70 -13.87 14.98
C ASN A 61 2.95 -14.53 14.36
N LEU A 62 3.52 -13.93 13.30
CA LEU A 62 4.76 -14.40 12.68
C LEU A 62 6.00 -13.91 13.44
N LEU A 63 6.74 -14.85 14.04
CA LEU A 63 7.89 -14.54 14.90
C LEU A 63 8.97 -13.69 14.21
N HIS A 64 9.30 -13.97 12.94
CA HIS A 64 10.31 -13.24 12.18
C HIS A 64 9.90 -11.79 11.88
N GLU A 65 8.62 -11.43 12.05
CA GLU A 65 8.14 -10.07 11.88
C GLU A 65 8.15 -9.26 13.18
N THR A 66 8.40 -9.88 14.33
CA THR A 66 8.54 -9.15 15.59
C THR A 66 9.70 -8.17 15.52
N LEU A 67 9.59 -7.03 16.24
CA LEU A 67 10.63 -5.98 16.20
C LEU A 67 12.02 -6.54 16.52
N GLY A 68 12.14 -7.35 17.57
CA GLY A 68 13.41 -7.91 17.99
C GLY A 68 14.05 -8.80 16.93
N LYS A 69 13.32 -9.77 16.37
CA LYS A 69 13.83 -10.62 15.30
C LYS A 69 14.14 -9.85 14.03
N TYR A 70 13.30 -8.89 13.66
CA TYR A 70 13.56 -7.99 12.54
C TYR A 70 14.88 -7.23 12.71
N LEU A 71 15.15 -6.67 13.90
CA LEU A 71 16.40 -5.96 14.17
C LEU A 71 17.63 -6.88 14.08
N VAL A 72 17.51 -8.12 14.56
CA VAL A 72 18.58 -9.12 14.43
C VAL A 72 18.86 -9.46 12.97
N GLU A 73 17.81 -9.74 12.19
CA GLU A 73 17.93 -10.03 10.75
C GLU A 73 18.55 -8.88 9.96
N LYS A 74 18.33 -7.63 10.37
CA LYS A 74 18.94 -6.43 9.78
C LYS A 74 20.34 -6.11 10.33
N GLY A 75 20.88 -6.94 11.22
CA GLY A 75 22.19 -6.71 11.85
C GLY A 75 22.23 -5.46 12.75
N ARG A 76 21.07 -4.99 13.21
CA ARG A 76 20.92 -3.81 14.08
C ARG A 76 20.91 -4.17 15.56
N LEU A 77 20.77 -5.45 15.88
CA LEU A 77 20.79 -6.00 17.23
C LEU A 77 21.46 -7.38 17.18
N THR A 78 22.29 -7.71 18.17
CA THR A 78 22.86 -9.06 18.24
C THR A 78 21.83 -10.05 18.78
N GLU A 79 21.92 -11.34 18.44
CA GLU A 79 21.02 -12.36 19.00
C GLU A 79 21.14 -12.41 20.53
N GLY A 80 22.35 -12.23 21.09
CA GLY A 80 22.57 -12.21 22.53
C GLY A 80 21.87 -11.04 23.24
N ASP A 81 21.97 -9.84 22.68
CA ASP A 81 21.31 -8.65 23.24
C ASP A 81 19.78 -8.71 23.07
N TYR A 82 19.31 -9.29 21.97
CA TYR A 82 17.90 -9.57 21.76
C TYR A 82 17.34 -10.49 22.84
N GLN A 83 17.97 -11.64 23.10
CA GLN A 83 17.46 -12.60 24.09
C GLN A 83 17.43 -12.00 25.50
N LYS A 84 18.48 -11.26 25.90
CA LYS A 84 18.54 -10.56 27.19
C LYS A 84 17.43 -9.50 27.31
N SER A 85 17.29 -8.66 26.29
CA SER A 85 16.30 -7.58 26.29
C SER A 85 14.87 -8.11 26.21
N LEU A 86 14.64 -9.23 25.51
CA LEU A 86 13.33 -9.87 25.45
C LEU A 86 12.93 -10.44 26.83
N ALA A 87 13.84 -11.15 27.50
CA ALA A 87 13.57 -11.71 28.83
C ALA A 87 13.23 -10.61 29.85
N GLU A 88 13.95 -9.49 29.80
CA GLU A 88 13.70 -8.33 30.66
C GLU A 88 12.43 -7.57 30.29
N SER A 89 12.10 -7.46 29.00
CA SER A 89 10.82 -6.91 28.53
C SER A 89 9.63 -7.71 29.06
N VAL A 90 9.73 -9.05 29.04
CA VAL A 90 8.69 -9.95 29.58
C VAL A 90 8.55 -9.82 31.10
N SER A 91 9.66 -9.76 31.85
CA SER A 91 9.60 -9.69 33.32
C SER A 91 9.21 -8.31 33.86
N SER A 92 9.56 -7.23 33.15
CA SER A 92 9.24 -5.85 33.54
C SER A 92 7.91 -5.34 33.00
N GLY A 93 7.37 -5.97 31.94
CA GLY A 93 6.22 -5.46 31.19
C GLY A 93 6.54 -4.26 30.28
N MET A 94 7.80 -3.82 30.22
CA MET A 94 8.21 -2.71 29.37
C MET A 94 8.25 -3.12 27.89
N GLN A 95 7.86 -2.22 26.99
CA GLN A 95 7.98 -2.47 25.55
C GLN A 95 9.46 -2.64 25.15
N LEU A 96 9.76 -3.70 24.38
CA LEU A 96 11.11 -4.03 23.92
C LEU A 96 11.82 -2.83 23.27
N GLY A 97 11.14 -2.05 22.44
CA GLY A 97 11.72 -0.87 21.80
C GLY A 97 12.24 0.16 22.81
N GLY A 98 11.42 0.50 23.82
CA GLY A 98 11.81 1.42 24.88
C GLY A 98 12.98 0.90 25.72
N LEU A 99 12.98 -0.41 26.00
CA LEU A 99 14.06 -1.06 26.74
C LEU A 99 15.40 -1.04 25.96
N LEU A 100 15.37 -1.27 24.65
CA LEU A 100 16.56 -1.20 23.80
C LEU A 100 17.16 0.22 23.79
N VAL A 101 16.31 1.25 23.80
CA VAL A 101 16.74 2.65 23.93
C VAL A 101 17.36 2.92 25.29
N GLN A 102 16.70 2.48 26.37
CA GLN A 102 17.21 2.66 27.73
C GLN A 102 18.58 2.02 27.94
N LYS A 103 18.84 0.87 27.30
CA LYS A 103 20.13 0.17 27.33
C LYS A 103 21.18 0.75 26.38
N GLY A 104 20.86 1.77 25.59
CA GLY A 104 21.76 2.34 24.60
C GLY A 104 22.08 1.42 23.42
N LEU A 105 21.27 0.37 23.20
CA LEU A 105 21.44 -0.59 22.10
C LEU A 105 20.92 -0.03 20.76
N ILE A 106 20.00 0.93 20.82
CA ILE A 106 19.49 1.65 19.65
C ILE A 106 19.16 3.09 20.05
N SER A 107 19.40 4.05 19.16
CA SER A 107 18.97 5.43 19.39
C SER A 107 17.45 5.56 19.21
N PRO A 108 16.78 6.54 19.85
CA PRO A 108 15.34 6.79 19.61
C PRO A 108 15.01 7.05 18.13
N PHE A 109 15.88 7.79 17.44
CA PHE A 109 15.73 8.09 16.02
C PHE A 109 15.87 6.85 15.13
N ASP A 110 16.84 5.98 15.42
CA ASP A 110 16.97 4.71 14.69
C ASP A 110 15.80 3.78 15.00
N LEU A 111 15.34 3.71 16.25
CA LEU A 111 14.16 2.92 16.62
C LEU A 111 12.95 3.34 15.78
N TYR A 112 12.68 4.64 15.67
CA TYR A 112 11.59 5.16 14.83
C TYR A 112 11.71 4.67 13.38
N LYS A 113 12.90 4.79 12.78
CA LYS A 113 13.14 4.31 11.40
C LYS A 113 12.93 2.80 11.27
N GLN A 114 13.39 2.02 12.26
CA GLN A 114 13.23 0.57 12.24
C GLN A 114 11.77 0.14 12.46
N LEU A 115 11.02 0.85 13.29
CA LEU A 115 9.58 0.63 13.45
C LEU A 115 8.83 0.89 12.14
N GLN A 116 9.12 2.00 11.46
CA GLN A 116 8.51 2.32 10.16
C GLN A 116 8.84 1.26 9.10
N ALA A 117 10.10 0.80 9.04
CA ALA A 117 10.54 -0.22 8.11
C ALA A 117 9.98 -1.63 8.44
N ASN A 118 9.85 -1.97 9.73
CA ASN A 118 9.22 -3.21 10.18
C ASN A 118 7.72 -3.22 9.89
N LEU A 119 7.02 -2.09 10.09
CA LEU A 119 5.62 -1.94 9.71
C LEU A 119 5.44 -2.17 8.21
N ALA A 120 6.23 -1.48 7.37
CA ALA A 120 6.18 -1.68 5.93
C ALA A 120 6.47 -3.14 5.53
N HIS A 121 7.45 -3.79 6.17
CA HIS A 121 7.78 -5.20 5.94
C HIS A 121 6.58 -6.13 6.21
N LYS A 122 5.92 -5.97 7.35
CA LYS A 122 4.70 -6.75 7.70
C LYS A 122 3.59 -6.56 6.68
N LEU A 123 3.37 -5.33 6.23
CA LEU A 123 2.29 -4.99 5.28
C LEU A 123 2.59 -5.50 3.87
N LEU A 124 3.85 -5.46 3.43
CA LEU A 124 4.26 -6.00 2.14
C LEU A 124 4.07 -7.52 2.07
N ASP A 125 4.26 -8.24 3.17
CA ASP A 125 3.98 -9.68 3.21
C ASP A 125 2.49 -10.03 2.96
N CYS A 126 1.56 -9.16 3.38
CA CYS A 126 0.12 -9.36 3.18
C CYS A 126 -0.30 -9.43 1.70
N PHE A 127 0.49 -8.85 0.78
CA PHE A 127 0.22 -8.95 -0.67
C PHE A 127 0.29 -10.39 -1.19
N ARG A 128 0.98 -11.29 -0.47
CA ARG A 128 1.07 -12.71 -0.82
C ARG A 128 -0.11 -13.54 -0.29
N TRP A 129 -0.96 -12.97 0.57
CA TRP A 129 -2.00 -13.70 1.28
C TRP A 129 -3.30 -13.78 0.47
N THR A 130 -3.24 -14.16 -0.80
CA THR A 130 -4.39 -14.13 -1.73
C THR A 130 -5.58 -14.93 -1.24
N GLU A 131 -5.37 -15.97 -0.44
CA GLU A 131 -6.44 -16.83 0.11
C GLU A 131 -6.91 -16.43 1.53
N ALA A 132 -6.45 -15.31 2.08
CA ALA A 132 -6.83 -14.93 3.43
C ALA A 132 -8.28 -14.46 3.50
N LYS A 133 -8.92 -14.78 4.63
CA LYS A 133 -10.16 -14.11 5.05
C LYS A 133 -9.80 -12.74 5.62
N TYR A 134 -10.57 -11.73 5.27
CA TYR A 134 -10.44 -10.40 5.85
C TYR A 134 -11.68 -10.00 6.64
N ARG A 135 -11.49 -9.13 7.64
CA ARG A 135 -12.57 -8.46 8.38
C ARG A 135 -12.17 -7.03 8.77
N LEU A 136 -13.09 -6.08 8.59
CA LEU A 136 -12.97 -4.68 9.00
C LEU A 136 -13.73 -4.45 10.31
N ILE A 137 -13.05 -3.83 11.28
CA ILE A 137 -13.57 -3.52 12.61
C ILE A 137 -13.48 -2.00 12.81
N ALA A 138 -14.63 -1.33 12.98
CA ALA A 138 -14.76 0.12 12.96
C ALA A 138 -14.47 0.83 14.30
N ASP A 139 -14.49 0.11 15.41
CA ASP A 139 -14.34 0.67 16.76
C ASP A 139 -13.00 0.23 17.36
N VAL A 140 -11.94 0.94 17.03
CA VAL A 140 -10.59 0.66 17.54
C VAL A 140 -10.16 1.83 18.41
N GLU A 141 -9.66 1.55 19.60
CA GLU A 141 -8.88 2.54 20.34
C GLU A 141 -7.74 3.04 19.44
N HIS A 142 -7.59 4.36 19.34
CA HIS A 142 -6.49 4.97 18.63
C HIS A 142 -5.19 4.50 19.29
N PRO A 143 -4.37 3.65 18.64
CA PRO A 143 -3.05 3.39 19.16
C PRO A 143 -2.30 4.72 19.19
N ASP A 144 -1.54 4.97 20.24
CA ASP A 144 -0.60 6.09 20.30
C ASP A 144 0.58 5.75 19.35
N ALA A 145 0.27 5.77 18.06
CA ALA A 145 1.10 5.18 17.03
C ALA A 145 2.16 6.19 16.59
N THR A 146 3.40 5.84 16.86
CA THR A 146 4.54 6.69 16.51
C THR A 146 4.87 6.67 15.02
N VAL A 147 4.37 5.71 14.24
CA VAL A 147 4.74 5.55 12.82
C VAL A 147 3.52 5.50 11.91
N ARG A 148 3.66 6.08 10.71
CA ARG A 148 2.64 6.03 9.65
C ARG A 148 3.26 5.51 8.36
N ALA A 149 2.64 4.51 7.76
CA ALA A 149 3.08 3.97 6.48
C ALA A 149 2.46 4.76 5.32
N ASN A 150 3.22 4.93 4.24
CA ASN A 150 2.70 5.52 3.01
C ASN A 150 1.95 4.45 2.19
N THR A 151 0.61 4.48 2.23
CA THR A 151 -0.24 3.48 1.59
C THR A 151 -0.03 3.40 0.08
N ALA A 152 0.09 4.53 -0.61
CA ALA A 152 0.34 4.55 -2.06
C ALA A 152 1.68 3.89 -2.42
N GLN A 153 2.73 4.16 -1.63
CA GLN A 153 4.03 3.51 -1.81
C GLN A 153 3.99 2.01 -1.52
N LEU A 154 3.21 1.58 -0.53
CA LEU A 154 2.97 0.17 -0.24
C LEU A 154 2.29 -0.53 -1.41
N ILE A 155 1.28 0.10 -2.03
CA ILE A 155 0.58 -0.44 -3.21
C ILE A 155 1.56 -0.59 -4.38
N LEU A 156 2.29 0.47 -4.75
CA LEU A 156 3.27 0.42 -5.84
C LEU A 156 4.30 -0.69 -5.62
N THR A 157 4.87 -0.77 -4.41
CA THR A 157 5.93 -1.73 -4.07
C THR A 157 5.37 -3.14 -3.99
N GLY A 158 4.26 -3.34 -3.29
CA GLY A 158 3.67 -4.66 -3.04
C GLY A 158 3.12 -5.31 -4.30
N VAL A 159 2.45 -4.56 -5.17
CA VAL A 159 2.01 -5.07 -6.48
C VAL A 159 3.21 -5.47 -7.35
N SER A 160 4.25 -4.62 -7.37
CA SER A 160 5.41 -4.84 -8.24
C SER A 160 6.33 -5.97 -7.77
N THR A 161 6.29 -6.35 -6.48
CA THR A 161 7.28 -7.27 -5.90
C THR A 161 6.71 -8.48 -5.17
N GLN A 162 5.47 -8.44 -4.69
CA GLN A 162 4.93 -9.47 -3.77
C GLN A 162 3.63 -10.10 -4.24
N LEU A 163 2.73 -9.34 -4.88
CA LEU A 163 1.44 -9.85 -5.32
C LEU A 163 1.65 -10.99 -6.35
N PRO A 164 0.95 -12.13 -6.28
CA PRO A 164 1.04 -13.14 -7.33
C PRO A 164 0.57 -12.60 -8.69
N PHE A 165 1.19 -13.02 -9.79
CA PHE A 165 0.84 -12.55 -11.14
C PHE A 165 -0.60 -12.86 -11.50
N ASP A 166 -1.05 -14.09 -11.20
CA ASP A 166 -2.41 -14.54 -11.50
C ASP A 166 -3.48 -13.65 -10.85
N THR A 167 -3.21 -13.13 -9.65
CA THR A 167 -4.10 -12.16 -8.99
C THR A 167 -4.17 -10.85 -9.78
N VAL A 168 -3.05 -10.35 -10.29
CA VAL A 168 -3.03 -9.16 -11.15
C VAL A 168 -3.83 -9.42 -12.43
N ALA A 169 -3.54 -10.52 -13.13
CA ALA A 169 -4.20 -10.87 -14.39
C ALA A 169 -5.72 -11.09 -14.22
N THR A 170 -6.15 -11.68 -13.10
CA THR A 170 -7.57 -11.91 -12.79
C THR A 170 -8.31 -10.60 -12.53
N HIS A 171 -7.69 -9.68 -11.79
CA HIS A 171 -8.32 -8.43 -11.35
C HIS A 171 -8.08 -7.26 -12.32
N PHE A 172 -7.34 -7.47 -13.40
CA PHE A 172 -6.96 -6.42 -14.34
C PHE A 172 -7.05 -6.86 -15.79
N THR A 173 -8.29 -6.97 -16.27
CA THR A 173 -8.61 -7.41 -17.62
C THR A 173 -9.07 -6.25 -18.50
N PHE A 174 -8.69 -6.30 -19.77
CA PHE A 174 -9.03 -5.33 -20.80
C PHE A 174 -8.80 -5.96 -22.19
N THR A 175 -9.33 -5.34 -23.23
CA THR A 175 -9.07 -5.74 -24.63
C THR A 175 -7.78 -5.08 -25.14
N ASP A 176 -7.11 -5.72 -26.09
CA ASP A 176 -5.79 -5.28 -26.59
C ASP A 176 -5.78 -3.89 -27.23
N ASP A 177 -6.93 -3.47 -27.76
CA ASP A 177 -7.14 -2.17 -28.39
C ASP A 177 -7.42 -1.05 -27.37
N ARG A 178 -7.66 -1.36 -26.10
CA ARG A 178 -7.85 -0.34 -25.06
C ARG A 178 -6.60 0.50 -24.90
N ARG A 179 -6.82 1.82 -24.89
CA ARG A 179 -5.80 2.84 -24.65
C ARG A 179 -5.83 3.31 -23.21
N PHE A 180 -4.66 3.62 -22.67
CA PHE A 180 -4.46 4.08 -21.29
C PHE A 180 -3.92 5.50 -21.26
N GLY A 181 -4.26 6.28 -20.23
CA GLY A 181 -3.80 7.65 -20.07
C GLY A 181 -3.45 8.00 -18.62
N GLN A 182 -2.77 9.13 -18.44
CA GLN A 182 -2.58 9.75 -17.12
C GLN A 182 -3.85 10.46 -16.69
N MET A 183 -4.32 10.20 -15.47
CA MET A 183 -5.49 10.84 -14.89
C MET A 183 -5.18 12.31 -14.55
N PRO A 184 -5.97 13.29 -15.00
CA PRO A 184 -5.77 14.71 -14.67
C PRO A 184 -6.24 15.03 -13.25
N GLY A 185 -5.70 16.12 -12.69
CA GLY A 185 -6.15 16.66 -11.40
C GLY A 185 -5.74 15.84 -10.17
N VAL A 186 -4.71 15.00 -10.28
CA VAL A 186 -4.12 14.31 -9.14
C VAL A 186 -3.15 15.25 -8.43
N GLU A 187 -3.54 15.78 -7.28
CA GLU A 187 -2.77 16.80 -6.54
C GLU A 187 -1.45 16.26 -5.96
N SER A 188 -1.40 14.99 -5.57
CA SER A 188 -0.22 14.35 -5.00
C SER A 188 0.03 12.99 -5.63
N ALA A 189 0.84 12.97 -6.70
CA ALA A 189 1.32 11.71 -7.26
C ALA A 189 2.29 11.00 -6.28
N PRO A 190 2.21 9.67 -6.14
CA PRO A 190 3.15 8.93 -5.30
C PRO A 190 4.59 9.05 -5.82
N LYS A 191 5.56 8.84 -4.93
CA LYS A 191 6.98 8.84 -5.31
C LYS A 191 7.28 7.61 -6.17
N LEU A 192 7.36 7.81 -7.48
CA LEU A 192 7.59 6.75 -8.44
C LEU A 192 9.06 6.29 -8.44
N SER A 193 9.27 4.98 -8.55
CA SER A 193 10.60 4.45 -8.93
C SER A 193 10.94 4.85 -10.37
N SER A 194 12.20 4.76 -10.78
CA SER A 194 12.59 5.08 -12.16
C SER A 194 11.83 4.25 -13.21
N LYS A 195 11.50 2.99 -12.88
CA LYS A 195 10.71 2.12 -13.76
C LYS A 195 9.24 2.56 -13.81
N ASP A 196 8.64 2.91 -12.67
CA ASP A 196 7.26 3.40 -12.62
C ASP A 196 7.13 4.75 -13.32
N ALA A 197 8.09 5.65 -13.14
CA ALA A 197 8.13 6.96 -13.79
C ALA A 197 8.23 6.82 -15.31
N ARG A 198 9.05 5.89 -15.81
CA ARG A 198 9.18 5.60 -17.26
C ARG A 198 7.86 5.11 -17.84
N LEU A 199 7.18 4.16 -17.19
CA LEU A 199 5.89 3.67 -17.66
C LEU A 199 4.81 4.76 -17.55
N PHE A 200 4.78 5.50 -16.44
CA PHE A 200 3.85 6.60 -16.24
C PHE A 200 4.01 7.68 -17.31
N GLN A 201 5.24 8.06 -17.68
CA GLN A 201 5.50 9.02 -18.75
C GLN A 201 4.99 8.54 -20.11
N ALA A 202 5.11 7.25 -20.42
CA ALA A 202 4.62 6.68 -21.67
C ALA A 202 3.09 6.82 -21.82
N LEU A 203 2.33 6.85 -20.71
CA LEU A 203 0.88 7.04 -20.71
C LEU A 203 0.41 8.40 -21.25
N ARG A 204 1.31 9.39 -21.39
CA ARG A 204 0.96 10.67 -22.02
C ARG A 204 0.54 10.52 -23.48
N GLN A 205 1.06 9.51 -24.17
CA GLN A 205 0.81 9.26 -25.59
C GLN A 205 -0.44 8.40 -25.85
N ARG A 206 -1.27 8.18 -24.82
CA ARG A 206 -2.46 7.33 -24.88
C ARG A 206 -2.19 5.92 -25.48
N PRO A 207 -1.15 5.21 -25.03
CA PRO A 207 -0.76 3.96 -25.67
C PRO A 207 -1.76 2.83 -25.40
N THR A 208 -1.82 1.85 -26.30
CA THR A 208 -2.35 0.52 -25.96
C THR A 208 -1.36 -0.23 -25.06
N PHE A 209 -1.79 -1.37 -24.51
CA PHE A 209 -0.92 -2.18 -23.69
C PHE A 209 0.31 -2.72 -24.46
N ASN A 210 0.14 -3.15 -25.73
CA ASN A 210 1.25 -3.59 -26.57
C ASN A 210 2.23 -2.44 -26.88
N GLU A 211 1.71 -1.24 -27.17
CA GLU A 211 2.55 -0.05 -27.36
C GLU A 211 3.34 0.32 -26.09
N LEU A 212 2.80 0.06 -24.89
CA LEU A 212 3.53 0.25 -23.62
C LEU A 212 4.71 -0.72 -23.49
N LEU A 213 4.53 -2.00 -23.84
CA LEU A 213 5.61 -2.99 -23.85
C LEU A 213 6.77 -2.52 -24.73
N GLU A 214 6.46 -2.14 -25.98
CA GLU A 214 7.46 -1.69 -26.95
C GLU A 214 8.21 -0.44 -26.48
N ARG A 215 7.49 0.59 -25.99
CA ARG A 215 8.09 1.88 -25.59
C ARG A 215 8.95 1.77 -24.33
N THR A 216 8.52 0.97 -23.37
CA THR A 216 9.22 0.80 -22.10
C THR A 216 10.34 -0.24 -22.18
N GLY A 217 10.26 -1.19 -23.10
CA GLY A 217 11.18 -2.34 -23.17
C GLY A 217 11.10 -3.24 -21.94
N PHE A 218 9.98 -3.23 -21.23
CA PHE A 218 9.72 -4.11 -20.08
C PHE A 218 8.99 -5.37 -20.54
N ASP A 219 9.13 -6.44 -19.77
CA ASP A 219 8.34 -7.65 -19.96
C ASP A 219 6.86 -7.44 -19.58
N MET A 220 6.02 -8.38 -20.06
CA MET A 220 4.58 -8.44 -19.84
C MET A 220 4.18 -8.27 -18.37
N ASP A 221 4.79 -9.06 -17.48
CA ASP A 221 4.47 -9.07 -16.05
C ASP A 221 4.78 -7.70 -15.42
N SER A 222 5.96 -7.15 -15.69
CA SER A 222 6.38 -5.85 -15.18
C SER A 222 5.49 -4.70 -15.66
N VAL A 223 5.08 -4.68 -16.94
CA VAL A 223 4.14 -3.65 -17.42
C VAL A 223 2.76 -3.81 -16.78
N LEU A 224 2.21 -5.03 -16.75
CA LEU A 224 0.87 -5.29 -16.23
C LEU A 224 0.76 -4.91 -14.74
N ARG A 225 1.73 -5.29 -13.91
CA ARG A 225 1.79 -4.93 -12.49
C ARG A 225 1.83 -3.43 -12.26
N ARG A 226 2.69 -2.73 -12.98
CA ARG A 226 2.86 -1.28 -12.81
C ARG A 226 1.62 -0.54 -13.28
N LEU A 227 1.06 -0.94 -14.41
CA LEU A 227 -0.16 -0.36 -14.94
C LEU A 227 -1.34 -0.63 -14.00
N TYR A 228 -1.45 -1.84 -13.44
CA TYR A 228 -2.43 -2.18 -12.40
C TYR A 228 -2.32 -1.25 -11.20
N ALA A 229 -1.11 -1.10 -10.63
CA ALA A 229 -0.92 -0.26 -9.45
C ALA A 229 -1.25 1.22 -9.72
N LEU A 230 -0.84 1.75 -10.89
CA LEU A 230 -1.14 3.13 -11.28
C LEU A 230 -2.64 3.36 -11.52
N CYS A 231 -3.31 2.40 -12.17
CA CYS A 231 -4.75 2.47 -12.38
C CYS A 231 -5.51 2.35 -11.06
N LEU A 232 -5.07 1.47 -10.17
CA LEU A 232 -5.68 1.29 -8.86
C LEU A 232 -5.56 2.56 -8.00
N LEU A 233 -4.40 3.22 -8.04
CA LEU A 233 -4.17 4.50 -7.35
C LEU A 233 -4.89 5.70 -7.99
N GLY A 234 -5.66 5.48 -9.07
CA GLY A 234 -6.38 6.53 -9.76
C GLY A 234 -5.50 7.56 -10.48
N VAL A 235 -4.20 7.26 -10.67
CA VAL A 235 -3.27 8.16 -11.38
C VAL A 235 -3.17 7.83 -12.87
N ALA A 236 -3.63 6.64 -13.25
CA ALA A 236 -3.81 6.22 -14.63
C ALA A 236 -5.21 5.63 -14.80
N GLY A 237 -5.66 5.52 -16.05
CA GLY A 237 -6.94 4.89 -16.38
C GLY A 237 -7.07 4.66 -17.86
N PHE A 238 -8.24 4.20 -18.30
CA PHE A 238 -8.53 4.12 -19.72
C PHE A 238 -8.70 5.52 -20.31
N ALA A 239 -8.32 5.70 -21.57
CA ALA A 239 -8.36 7.00 -22.23
C ALA A 239 -9.74 7.68 -22.13
N GLU A 240 -10.82 6.92 -22.31
CA GLU A 240 -12.21 7.39 -22.18
C GLU A 240 -12.50 7.98 -20.79
N ASP A 241 -12.10 7.29 -19.71
CA ASP A 241 -12.29 7.76 -18.33
C ASP A 241 -11.45 9.00 -18.04
N VAL A 242 -10.24 9.05 -18.61
CA VAL A 242 -9.33 10.18 -18.48
C VAL A 242 -9.90 11.43 -19.16
N ASP A 243 -10.46 11.26 -20.35
CA ASP A 243 -11.04 12.37 -21.12
C ASP A 243 -12.33 12.87 -20.45
N ALA A 244 -13.20 11.96 -19.97
CA ALA A 244 -14.38 12.31 -19.18
C ALA A 244 -14.02 13.12 -17.92
N ARG A 245 -12.95 12.73 -17.20
CA ARG A 245 -12.46 13.47 -16.03
C ARG A 245 -11.90 14.85 -16.40
N ALA A 246 -11.17 14.96 -17.51
CA ALA A 246 -10.66 16.23 -18.00
C ALA A 246 -11.80 17.21 -18.31
N GLU A 247 -12.87 16.74 -18.96
CA GLU A 247 -14.06 17.55 -19.21
C GLU A 247 -14.75 18.00 -17.92
N GLU A 248 -14.90 17.10 -16.94
CA GLU A 248 -15.51 17.43 -15.64
C GLU A 248 -14.73 18.53 -14.92
N LEU A 249 -13.39 18.44 -14.90
CA LEU A 249 -12.52 19.45 -14.32
C LEU A 249 -12.62 20.78 -15.06
N ALA A 250 -12.68 20.76 -16.40
CA ALA A 250 -12.86 21.97 -17.22
C ALA A 250 -14.20 22.66 -16.94
N ARG A 251 -15.29 21.91 -16.71
CA ARG A 251 -16.61 22.47 -16.35
C ARG A 251 -16.64 23.07 -14.94
N LYS A 252 -15.83 22.52 -14.01
CA LYS A 252 -15.72 22.99 -12.63
C LYS A 252 -14.72 24.14 -12.46
N ALA A 253 -13.86 24.39 -13.44
CA ALA A 253 -12.94 25.52 -13.41
C ALA A 253 -13.73 26.84 -13.39
N PRO A 254 -13.43 27.76 -12.46
CA PRO A 254 -14.10 29.05 -12.42
C PRO A 254 -13.89 29.78 -13.76
N ALA A 255 -14.96 30.38 -14.29
CA ALA A 255 -14.87 31.20 -15.50
C ALA A 255 -13.79 32.26 -15.31
N ALA A 256 -12.86 32.35 -16.26
CA ALA A 256 -11.79 33.34 -16.21
C ALA A 256 -12.41 34.73 -15.99
N PRO A 257 -11.86 35.56 -15.07
CA PRO A 257 -12.39 36.90 -14.85
C PRO A 257 -12.35 37.66 -16.17
N VAL A 258 -13.52 38.12 -16.62
CA VAL A 258 -13.65 38.97 -17.80
C VAL A 258 -12.77 40.21 -17.55
N PRO A 259 -11.83 40.54 -18.44
CA PRO A 259 -11.01 41.73 -18.25
C PRO A 259 -11.94 42.95 -18.20
N ALA A 260 -11.84 43.73 -17.12
CA ALA A 260 -12.58 44.97 -16.96
C ALA A 260 -12.18 45.96 -18.09
N PRO A 261 -13.15 46.72 -18.63
CA PRO A 261 -12.94 47.62 -19.75
C PRO A 261 -11.98 48.78 -19.44
#